data_AF-A0AA40F058-F1
#
_entry.id   AF-A0AA40F058-F1
#
_cell.length_a   1.000
_cell.length_b   1.000
_cell.length_c   1.000
_cell.angle_alpha   90.00
_cell.angle_beta   90.00
_cell.angle_gamma   90.00
#
_symmetry.space_group_name_H-M   'P 1'
#
loop_
_entity.id
_entity.type
_entity.pdbx_description
1 polymer ?
#
loop_
_entity_poly.entity_id
_entity_poly.type
_entity_poly.pdbx_seq_one_letter_code
_entity_poly.pdbx_strand_id
1 'polypeptide(L)'
;MYEYESIMTFDQPMMMGYDPSGSTSYSTSSSSGQQVKKRKSIKSETSIDLRGPMEVDGSVKSMASIRLDGDFAVRDRVEAYGDVALNGTLNCSSKMKSMGNVKINGNATFGDKVKIFGKLKINGSLEVDGDVEVWGALTVNGWLKCRSLTAYASLTTVDGSWYEAGSETVHGAKLVKRSGYVG
;
A
#
# COMPACT_ATOMS: atom_id res chain seq x y z
N MET A 1 13.19 -3.51 -55.36
CA MET A 1 13.75 -4.77 -54.81
C MET A 1 13.49 -4.73 -53.33
N TYR A 2 12.72 -5.68 -52.83
CA TYR A 2 12.47 -5.87 -51.40
C TYR A 2 13.46 -6.95 -50.93
N GLU A 3 14.26 -6.65 -49.92
CA GLU A 3 15.10 -7.65 -49.26
C GLU A 3 14.34 -8.21 -48.06
N TYR A 4 14.16 -9.53 -48.07
CA TYR A 4 13.69 -10.32 -46.93
C TYR A 4 14.87 -11.05 -46.29
N GLU A 5 14.96 -10.88 -44.97
CA GLU A 5 15.31 -11.84 -43.91
C GLU A 5 16.62 -12.64 -43.93
N SER A 6 17.31 -12.68 -42.78
CA SER A 6 17.22 -13.83 -41.85
C SER A 6 18.10 -13.66 -40.59
N ILE A 7 17.55 -14.14 -39.46
CA ILE A 7 18.17 -14.26 -38.12
C ILE A 7 19.12 -15.47 -38.07
N MET A 8 20.27 -15.35 -37.41
CA MET A 8 21.10 -16.47 -36.90
C MET A 8 21.72 -16.06 -35.55
N THR A 9 21.14 -16.48 -34.41
CA THR A 9 21.46 -17.65 -33.55
C THR A 9 22.63 -17.49 -32.56
N PHE A 10 22.31 -17.69 -31.28
CA PHE A 10 23.22 -17.86 -30.15
C PHE A 10 23.60 -19.34 -30.03
N ASP A 11 24.90 -19.68 -30.03
CA ASP A 11 25.43 -20.91 -29.40
C ASP A 11 26.98 -20.87 -29.27
N GLN A 12 27.44 -20.57 -28.04
CA GLN A 12 28.58 -21.07 -27.22
C GLN A 12 29.99 -21.40 -27.81
N PRO A 13 31.06 -21.62 -27.00
CA PRO A 13 31.41 -21.22 -25.62
C PRO A 13 32.81 -20.54 -25.50
N MET A 14 33.15 -19.91 -24.38
CA MET A 14 34.56 -19.74 -23.97
C MET A 14 34.79 -20.26 -22.56
N MET A 15 35.54 -21.36 -22.50
CA MET A 15 35.99 -22.04 -21.28
C MET A 15 37.16 -21.28 -20.62
N MET A 16 36.95 -20.95 -19.35
CA MET A 16 37.84 -21.15 -18.19
C MET A 16 39.34 -20.79 -18.32
N GLY A 17 39.72 -19.68 -17.69
CA GLY A 17 41.02 -19.51 -17.03
C GLY A 17 40.84 -19.65 -15.51
N TYR A 18 41.56 -20.58 -14.91
CA TYR A 18 41.49 -21.02 -13.51
C TYR A 18 42.57 -20.29 -12.69
N ASP A 19 42.22 -19.72 -11.53
CA ASP A 19 43.18 -19.33 -10.47
C ASP A 19 42.70 -19.89 -9.11
N PRO A 20 43.46 -20.78 -8.44
CA PRO A 20 42.98 -21.57 -7.31
C PRO A 20 43.32 -21.03 -5.90
N SER A 21 43.38 -19.71 -5.66
CA SER A 21 43.79 -19.20 -4.33
C SER A 21 42.99 -18.00 -3.76
N GLY A 22 41.68 -17.94 -4.03
CA GLY A 22 40.80 -16.98 -3.36
C GLY A 22 39.38 -17.50 -3.27
N SER A 23 39.02 -18.15 -2.15
CA SER A 23 37.63 -18.50 -1.85
C SER A 23 36.82 -17.23 -1.59
N THR A 24 36.34 -16.59 -2.65
CA THR A 24 35.23 -15.65 -2.55
C THR A 24 33.96 -16.47 -2.45
N SER A 25 33.68 -16.89 -1.21
CA SER A 25 32.43 -17.52 -0.83
C SER A 25 31.31 -16.50 -1.05
N TYR A 26 30.59 -16.61 -2.17
CA TYR A 26 29.23 -16.07 -2.22
C TYR A 26 28.40 -16.95 -1.29
N SER A 27 28.33 -16.54 -0.03
CA SER A 27 27.40 -17.10 0.95
C SER A 27 25.99 -16.78 0.47
N THR A 28 25.38 -17.71 -0.26
CA THR A 28 23.93 -17.79 -0.39
C THR A 28 23.38 -18.11 0.99
N SER A 29 23.11 -17.07 1.77
CA SER A 29 22.31 -17.21 2.99
C SER A 29 20.87 -17.52 2.57
N SER A 30 20.55 -18.80 2.60
CA SER A 30 19.21 -19.35 2.50
C SER A 30 18.38 -18.91 3.72
N SER A 31 17.69 -17.78 3.60
CA SER A 31 16.61 -17.41 4.51
C SER A 31 15.28 -17.60 3.78
N SER A 32 14.66 -18.78 3.89
CA SER A 32 13.24 -19.09 3.61
C SER A 32 12.47 -18.03 2.76
N GLY A 33 12.97 -17.78 1.55
CA GLY A 33 12.75 -16.50 0.88
C GLY A 33 11.50 -16.54 0.03
N GLN A 34 10.38 -16.05 0.55
CA GLN A 34 9.24 -15.70 -0.29
C GLN A 34 9.73 -14.67 -1.32
N GLN A 35 9.82 -15.05 -2.61
CA GLN A 35 10.34 -14.14 -3.63
C GLN A 35 9.43 -12.92 -3.75
N VAL A 36 9.95 -11.75 -3.42
CA VAL A 36 9.24 -10.48 -3.54
C VAL A 36 9.10 -10.12 -5.02
N LYS A 37 7.86 -10.01 -5.51
CA LYS A 37 7.61 -9.63 -6.91
C LYS A 37 7.96 -8.16 -7.09
N LYS A 38 8.86 -7.83 -8.03
CA LYS A 38 9.19 -6.43 -8.36
C LYS A 38 8.43 -5.98 -9.60
N ARG A 39 7.82 -4.80 -9.54
CA ARG A 39 7.11 -4.17 -10.65
C ARG A 39 7.51 -2.70 -10.74
N LYS A 40 7.47 -2.14 -11.95
CA LYS A 40 7.41 -0.68 -12.14
C LYS A 40 5.99 -0.20 -11.80
N SER A 41 5.61 0.99 -12.26
CA SER A 41 4.23 1.48 -12.07
C SER A 41 3.19 0.51 -12.62
N ILE A 42 2.11 0.30 -11.87
CA ILE A 42 0.96 -0.52 -12.25
C ILE A 42 -0.19 0.44 -12.51
N LYS A 43 -0.77 0.40 -13.71
CA LYS A 43 -1.89 1.27 -14.10
C LYS A 43 -2.95 0.45 -14.81
N SER A 44 -4.23 0.66 -14.50
CA SER A 44 -5.34 0.00 -15.18
C SER A 44 -6.57 0.89 -15.26
N GLU A 45 -7.33 0.78 -16.35
CA GLU A 45 -8.67 1.38 -16.49
C GLU A 45 -9.74 0.61 -15.70
N THR A 46 -9.43 -0.63 -15.33
CA THR A 46 -10.30 -1.52 -14.54
C THR A 46 -9.70 -1.80 -13.16
N SER A 47 -10.41 -2.59 -12.36
CA SER A 47 -9.98 -2.92 -11.01
C SER A 47 -8.63 -3.65 -11.01
N ILE A 48 -7.80 -3.33 -10.01
CA ILE A 48 -6.52 -3.97 -9.76
C ILE A 48 -6.67 -4.89 -8.54
N ASP A 49 -6.30 -6.16 -8.68
CA ASP A 49 -6.16 -7.10 -7.56
C ASP A 49 -4.72 -7.63 -7.54
N LEU A 50 -3.96 -7.28 -6.50
CA LEU A 50 -2.58 -7.68 -6.34
C LEU A 50 -2.42 -8.54 -5.09
N ARG A 51 -1.57 -9.56 -5.22
CA ARG A 51 -1.13 -10.41 -4.11
C ARG A 51 0.36 -10.28 -3.85
N GLY A 52 0.70 -9.92 -2.61
CA GLY A 52 2.05 -9.76 -2.11
C GLY A 52 2.74 -11.10 -1.79
N PRO A 53 4.03 -11.06 -1.40
CA PRO A 53 4.82 -9.84 -1.23
C PRO A 53 5.21 -9.18 -2.57
N MET A 54 5.07 -7.86 -2.68
CA MET A 54 5.36 -7.09 -3.90
C MET A 54 6.00 -5.72 -3.64
N GLU A 55 7.03 -5.40 -4.42
CA GLU A 55 7.64 -4.07 -4.51
C GLU A 55 7.23 -3.39 -5.82
N VAL A 56 6.72 -2.16 -5.72
CA VAL A 56 6.33 -1.31 -6.84
C VAL A 56 7.24 -0.09 -6.86
N ASP A 57 8.21 -0.09 -7.77
CA ASP A 57 9.09 1.05 -8.08
C ASP A 57 8.33 2.06 -8.96
N GLY A 58 7.31 2.67 -8.38
CA GLY A 58 6.41 3.60 -9.05
C GLY A 58 5.08 3.73 -8.33
N SER A 59 4.03 4.07 -9.10
CA SER A 59 2.67 4.24 -8.58
C SER A 59 1.79 3.03 -8.88
N VAL A 60 0.80 2.77 -8.02
CA VAL A 60 -0.35 1.90 -8.34
C VAL A 60 -1.56 2.79 -8.61
N LYS A 61 -2.10 2.73 -9.83
CA LYS A 61 -3.25 3.57 -10.23
C LYS A 61 -4.35 2.75 -10.89
N SER A 62 -5.59 2.92 -10.46
CA SER A 62 -6.77 2.32 -11.10
C SER A 62 -7.84 3.37 -11.37
N MET A 63 -8.46 3.33 -12.56
CA MET A 63 -9.70 4.07 -12.84
C MET A 63 -10.95 3.41 -12.22
N ALA A 64 -10.77 2.28 -11.53
CA ALA A 64 -11.76 1.63 -10.70
C ALA A 64 -11.16 1.36 -9.30
N SER A 65 -11.40 0.18 -8.72
CA SER A 65 -10.98 -0.16 -7.36
C SER A 65 -9.60 -0.82 -7.30
N ILE A 66 -8.91 -0.69 -6.17
CA ILE A 66 -7.64 -1.39 -5.90
C ILE A 66 -7.82 -2.32 -4.70
N ARG A 67 -7.47 -3.59 -4.87
CA ARG A 67 -7.33 -4.57 -3.79
C ARG A 67 -5.87 -4.99 -3.65
N LEU A 68 -5.35 -4.88 -2.44
CA LEU A 68 -4.00 -5.31 -2.05
C LEU A 68 -4.14 -6.37 -0.97
N ASP A 69 -3.64 -7.57 -1.24
CA ASP A 69 -3.65 -8.69 -0.30
C ASP A 69 -2.22 -9.20 -0.04
N GLY A 70 -1.74 -9.14 1.20
CA GLY A 70 -0.35 -9.38 1.59
C GLY A 70 0.47 -8.09 1.76
N ASP A 71 1.79 -8.23 1.69
CA ASP A 71 2.73 -7.13 1.97
C ASP A 71 3.15 -6.38 0.70
N PHE A 72 3.09 -5.05 0.75
CA PHE A 72 3.40 -4.17 -0.37
C PHE A 72 4.33 -3.03 0.04
N ALA A 73 5.31 -2.73 -0.83
CA ALA A 73 6.06 -1.49 -0.80
C ALA A 73 5.83 -0.73 -2.10
N VAL A 74 5.30 0.50 -2.02
CA VAL A 74 5.00 1.36 -3.17
C VAL A 74 5.81 2.65 -3.05
N ARG A 75 6.74 2.88 -3.98
CA ARG A 75 7.68 4.01 -3.87
C ARG A 75 7.04 5.37 -4.13
N ASP A 76 6.04 5.46 -5.00
CA ASP A 76 5.33 6.72 -5.26
C ASP A 76 3.96 6.68 -4.58
N ARG A 77 2.87 6.76 -5.33
CA ARG A 77 1.51 6.93 -4.82
C ARG A 77 0.60 5.74 -5.10
N VAL A 78 -0.46 5.64 -4.31
CA VAL A 78 -1.62 4.78 -4.58
C VAL A 78 -2.83 5.66 -4.91
N GLU A 79 -3.42 5.47 -6.10
CA GLU A 79 -4.53 6.29 -6.60
C GLU A 79 -5.65 5.42 -7.17
N ALA A 80 -6.86 5.51 -6.63
CA ALA A 80 -8.04 4.80 -7.10
C ALA A 80 -9.21 5.75 -7.36
N TYR A 81 -9.88 5.60 -8.50
CA TYR A 81 -11.18 6.24 -8.75
C TYR A 81 -12.36 5.47 -8.14
N GLY A 82 -12.11 4.26 -7.65
CA GLY A 82 -13.03 3.48 -6.82
C GLY A 82 -12.51 3.28 -5.40
N ASP A 83 -12.94 2.19 -4.80
CA ASP A 83 -12.57 1.81 -3.44
C ASP A 83 -11.12 1.30 -3.37
N VAL A 84 -10.50 1.42 -2.19
CA VAL A 84 -9.24 0.74 -1.89
C VAL A 84 -9.42 -0.20 -0.71
N ALA A 85 -9.09 -1.47 -0.91
CA ALA A 85 -9.09 -2.48 0.15
C ALA A 85 -7.67 -3.03 0.35
N LEU A 86 -7.13 -2.83 1.54
CA LEU A 86 -5.87 -3.43 1.97
C LEU A 86 -6.14 -4.54 2.98
N ASN A 87 -5.61 -5.73 2.72
CA ASN A 87 -5.51 -6.81 3.71
C ASN A 87 -4.02 -7.18 3.83
N GLY A 88 -3.37 -6.84 4.95
CA GLY A 88 -1.93 -7.01 5.11
C GLY A 88 -1.21 -5.68 5.36
N THR A 89 0.04 -5.57 4.90
CA THR A 89 0.89 -4.40 5.13
C THR A 89 1.08 -3.59 3.85
N LEU A 90 0.94 -2.26 3.93
CA LEU A 90 1.30 -1.35 2.85
C LEU A 90 2.24 -0.25 3.36
N ASN A 91 3.44 -0.19 2.80
CA ASN A 91 4.34 0.95 2.97
C ASN A 91 4.36 1.76 1.68
N CYS A 92 3.81 2.97 1.70
CA CYS A 92 3.78 3.87 0.56
C CYS A 92 4.59 5.13 0.90
N SER A 93 5.65 5.41 0.14
CA SER A 93 6.56 6.52 0.47
C SER A 93 5.97 7.90 0.19
N SER A 94 4.79 7.99 -0.45
CA SER A 94 4.12 9.24 -0.77
C SER A 94 2.64 9.18 -0.36
N LYS A 95 1.77 9.80 -1.15
CA LYS A 95 0.36 10.01 -0.87
C LYS A 95 -0.55 8.89 -1.33
N MET A 96 -1.73 8.85 -0.71
CA MET A 96 -2.87 8.05 -1.17
C MET A 96 -4.02 8.95 -1.59
N LYS A 97 -4.71 8.56 -2.67
CA LYS A 97 -5.97 9.19 -3.07
C LYS A 97 -6.99 8.13 -3.47
N SER A 98 -8.18 8.18 -2.89
CA SER A 98 -9.31 7.34 -3.29
C SER A 98 -10.58 8.18 -3.44
N MET A 99 -11.26 8.03 -4.58
CA MET A 99 -12.59 8.61 -4.78
C MET A 99 -13.69 7.80 -4.08
N GLY A 100 -13.44 6.52 -3.80
CA GLY A 100 -14.33 5.64 -3.08
C GLY A 100 -14.01 5.55 -1.59
N ASN A 101 -14.45 4.45 -0.99
CA ASN A 101 -14.17 4.07 0.38
C ASN A 101 -12.81 3.40 0.49
N VAL A 102 -12.15 3.59 1.62
CA VAL A 102 -10.91 2.89 1.96
C VAL A 102 -11.14 2.01 3.16
N LYS A 103 -10.76 0.74 3.02
CA LYS A 103 -10.72 -0.23 4.11
C LYS A 103 -9.30 -0.72 4.30
N ILE A 104 -8.74 -0.46 5.47
CA ILE A 104 -7.45 -0.99 5.90
C ILE A 104 -7.71 -2.11 6.89
N ASN A 105 -7.25 -3.31 6.57
CA ASN A 105 -7.30 -4.48 7.42
C ASN A 105 -5.88 -5.01 7.60
N GLY A 106 -5.19 -4.55 8.64
CA GLY A 106 -3.74 -4.68 8.77
C GLY A 106 -3.09 -3.32 8.97
N ASN A 107 -1.89 -3.13 8.42
CA ASN A 107 -1.07 -1.95 8.70
C ASN A 107 -0.81 -1.15 7.42
N ALA A 108 -0.99 0.17 7.47
CA ALA A 108 -0.65 1.04 6.36
C ALA A 108 0.16 2.25 6.82
N THR A 109 1.23 2.56 6.08
CA THR A 109 2.07 3.74 6.29
C THR A 109 2.14 4.56 5.01
N PHE A 110 1.91 5.87 5.13
CA PHE A 110 2.03 6.84 4.03
C PHE A 110 2.96 7.99 4.40
N GLY A 111 3.96 8.26 3.56
CA GLY A 111 4.92 9.34 3.78
C GLY A 111 4.35 10.75 3.53
N ASP A 112 3.15 10.84 2.96
CA ASP A 112 2.47 12.11 2.69
C ASP A 112 0.95 11.93 2.78
N LYS A 113 0.19 12.96 2.38
CA LYS A 113 -1.26 13.06 2.53
C LYS A 113 -2.05 11.83 2.08
N VAL A 114 -3.04 11.45 2.89
CA VAL A 114 -4.09 10.49 2.53
C VAL A 114 -5.40 11.26 2.34
N LYS A 115 -5.93 11.25 1.10
CA LYS A 115 -7.20 11.92 0.76
C LYS A 115 -8.24 10.92 0.28
N ILE A 116 -9.37 10.87 0.97
CA ILE A 116 -10.42 9.89 0.75
C ILE A 116 -11.75 10.63 0.60
N PHE A 117 -12.41 10.47 -0.53
CA PHE A 117 -13.71 11.10 -0.79
C PHE A 117 -14.88 10.28 -0.23
N GLY A 118 -14.70 8.97 -0.03
CA GLY A 118 -15.64 8.11 0.67
C GLY A 118 -15.36 7.96 2.16
N LYS A 119 -15.77 6.82 2.72
CA LYS A 119 -15.54 6.45 4.12
C LYS A 119 -14.13 5.87 4.29
N LEU A 120 -13.50 6.12 5.44
CA LEU A 120 -12.28 5.43 5.86
C LEU A 120 -12.60 4.50 7.02
N LYS A 121 -12.32 3.21 6.87
CA LYS A 121 -12.40 2.22 7.94
C LYS A 121 -11.04 1.60 8.18
N ILE A 122 -10.51 1.80 9.37
CA ILE A 122 -9.24 1.21 9.83
C ILE A 122 -9.59 0.05 10.76
N ASN A 123 -9.04 -1.12 10.46
CA ASN A 123 -9.04 -2.31 11.29
C ASN A 123 -7.59 -2.79 11.42
N GLY A 124 -6.86 -2.23 12.37
CA GLY A 124 -5.40 -2.36 12.48
C GLY A 124 -4.75 -0.98 12.64
N SER A 125 -3.78 -0.65 11.77
CA SER A 125 -3.04 0.60 11.83
C SER A 125 -3.12 1.44 10.56
N LEU A 126 -3.13 2.76 10.77
CA LEU A 126 -2.79 3.73 9.73
C LEU A 126 -1.85 4.78 10.32
N GLU A 127 -0.63 4.85 9.83
CA GLU A 127 0.31 5.94 10.12
C GLU A 127 0.51 6.79 8.87
N VAL A 128 0.40 8.11 9.03
CA VAL A 128 0.54 9.05 7.92
C VAL A 128 1.42 10.18 8.40
N ASP A 129 2.61 10.34 7.81
CA ASP A 129 3.50 11.44 8.19
C ASP A 129 2.85 12.80 7.89
N GLY A 130 1.98 12.83 6.87
CA GLY A 130 1.19 13.96 6.43
C GLY A 130 -0.21 14.07 7.03
N ASP A 131 -1.12 14.61 6.22
CA ASP A 131 -2.50 14.88 6.62
C ASP A 131 -3.43 13.74 6.20
N VAL A 132 -4.46 13.49 7.01
CA VAL A 132 -5.56 12.58 6.68
C VAL A 132 -6.82 13.40 6.47
N GLU A 133 -7.34 13.41 5.24
CA GLU A 133 -8.54 14.15 4.85
C GLU A 133 -9.61 13.14 4.38
N VAL A 134 -10.69 13.01 5.14
CA VAL A 134 -11.79 12.07 4.86
C VAL A 134 -13.10 12.85 4.69
N TRP A 135 -13.70 12.75 3.50
CA TRP A 135 -14.97 13.42 3.20
C TRP A 135 -16.20 12.62 3.63
N GLY A 136 -16.03 11.33 3.92
CA GLY A 136 -17.04 10.49 4.54
C GLY A 136 -16.78 10.24 6.03
N ALA A 137 -17.49 9.25 6.57
CA ALA A 137 -17.29 8.81 7.95
C ALA A 137 -15.92 8.13 8.12
N LEU A 138 -15.23 8.46 9.20
CA LEU A 138 -14.00 7.83 9.65
C LEU A 138 -14.31 6.89 10.82
N THR A 139 -13.96 5.62 10.69
CA THR A 139 -14.02 4.63 11.78
C THR A 139 -12.64 4.08 12.06
N VAL A 140 -12.18 4.23 13.30
CA VAL A 140 -10.90 3.71 13.79
C VAL A 140 -11.16 2.54 14.73
N ASN A 141 -10.80 1.33 14.28
CA ASN A 141 -10.70 0.13 15.11
C ASN A 141 -9.23 -0.31 15.14
N GLY A 142 -8.52 0.01 16.22
CA GLY A 142 -7.07 -0.06 16.31
C GLY A 142 -6.46 1.33 16.47
N TRP A 143 -5.53 1.73 15.60
CA TRP A 143 -4.82 2.99 15.75
C TRP A 143 -4.67 3.80 14.46
N LEU A 144 -4.72 5.12 14.63
CA LEU A 144 -4.48 6.11 13.57
C LEU A 144 -3.52 7.18 14.08
N LYS A 145 -2.43 7.43 13.39
CA LYS A 145 -1.52 8.54 13.70
C LYS A 145 -1.30 9.41 12.47
N CYS A 146 -1.44 10.72 12.62
CA CYS A 146 -1.20 11.66 11.54
C CYS A 146 -0.79 13.05 12.03
N ARG A 147 -0.30 13.91 11.12
CA ARG A 147 0.01 15.30 11.46
C ARG A 147 -1.25 16.14 11.65
N SER A 148 -2.19 16.00 10.71
CA SER A 148 -3.47 16.71 10.74
C SER A 148 -4.58 15.77 10.33
N LEU A 149 -5.66 15.74 11.11
CA LEU A 149 -6.86 14.96 10.82
C LEU A 149 -8.02 15.89 10.48
N THR A 150 -8.57 15.78 9.27
CA THR A 150 -9.82 16.44 8.89
C THR A 150 -10.85 15.39 8.47
N ALA A 151 -11.97 15.32 9.21
CA ALA A 151 -13.12 14.49 8.87
C ALA A 151 -14.35 15.37 8.64
N TYR A 152 -14.92 15.33 7.44
CA TYR A 152 -16.10 16.15 7.07
C TYR A 152 -17.44 15.53 7.51
N ALA A 153 -17.43 14.29 7.99
CA ALA A 153 -18.59 13.64 8.60
C ALA A 153 -18.28 13.24 10.05
N SER A 154 -18.62 12.02 10.47
CA SER A 154 -18.32 11.54 11.81
C SER A 154 -16.91 10.94 11.93
N LEU A 155 -16.35 11.03 13.14
CA LEU A 155 -15.20 10.25 13.59
C LEU A 155 -15.69 9.29 14.67
N THR A 156 -15.52 7.99 14.47
CA THR A 156 -15.89 6.95 15.44
C THR A 156 -14.69 6.13 15.83
N THR A 157 -14.35 6.07 17.11
CA THR A 157 -13.41 5.08 17.64
C THR A 157 -14.17 3.89 18.20
N VAL A 158 -13.58 2.70 18.17
CA VAL A 158 -14.10 1.50 18.85
C VAL A 158 -13.38 1.34 20.19
N ASP A 159 -13.95 0.66 21.17
CA ASP A 159 -13.29 0.38 22.45
C ASP A 159 -11.85 -0.11 22.29
N GLY A 160 -10.95 0.45 23.10
CA GLY A 160 -9.52 0.15 23.04
C GLY A 160 -8.80 0.75 21.82
N SER A 161 -9.50 1.45 20.93
CA SER A 161 -8.91 2.13 19.77
C SER A 161 -8.56 3.57 20.11
N TRP A 162 -7.50 4.07 19.49
CA TRP A 162 -7.00 5.42 19.71
C TRP A 162 -6.61 6.08 18.39
N TYR A 163 -6.49 7.41 18.41
CA TYR A 163 -5.83 8.13 17.34
C TYR A 163 -5.05 9.31 17.91
N GLU A 164 -4.00 9.72 17.20
CA GLU A 164 -3.19 10.89 17.51
C GLU A 164 -3.07 11.75 16.25
N ALA A 165 -3.48 12.99 16.39
CA ALA A 165 -3.37 14.00 15.35
C ALA A 165 -2.78 15.26 15.96
N GLY A 166 -1.74 15.82 15.34
CA GLY A 166 -1.16 17.10 15.79
C GLY A 166 -2.14 18.27 15.69
N SER A 167 -3.06 18.22 14.73
CA SER A 167 -4.24 19.07 14.65
C SER A 167 -5.45 18.25 14.24
N GLU A 168 -6.64 18.63 14.70
CA GLU A 168 -7.87 17.89 14.40
C GLU A 168 -9.01 18.85 14.03
N THR A 169 -9.77 18.49 13.00
CA THR A 169 -11.05 19.10 12.65
C THR A 169 -12.05 18.00 12.28
N VAL A 170 -13.07 17.82 13.11
CA VAL A 170 -14.21 16.92 12.82
C VAL A 170 -15.47 17.76 12.70
N HIS A 171 -16.07 17.79 11.52
CA HIS A 171 -17.25 18.61 11.25
C HIS A 171 -18.56 17.97 11.77
N GLY A 172 -18.60 16.64 11.86
CA GLY A 172 -19.73 15.89 12.39
C GLY A 172 -19.51 15.36 13.80
N ALA A 173 -20.23 14.30 14.15
CA ALA A 173 -20.16 13.72 15.49
C ALA A 173 -18.84 12.99 15.74
N LYS A 174 -18.29 13.17 16.95
CA LYS A 174 -17.25 12.31 17.52
C LYS A 174 -17.90 11.25 18.40
N LEU A 175 -17.73 9.98 18.06
CA LEU A 175 -18.41 8.86 18.69
C LEU A 175 -17.38 7.86 19.22
N VAL A 176 -17.73 7.18 20.31
CA VAL A 176 -17.02 6.01 20.81
C VAL A 176 -18.00 4.84 20.80
N LYS A 177 -17.71 3.84 19.97
CA LYS A 177 -18.49 2.61 19.92
C LYS A 177 -17.99 1.66 21.01
N ARG A 178 -18.78 1.55 22.07
CA ARG A 178 -18.51 0.60 23.14
C ARG A 178 -18.98 -0.81 22.81
N SER A 179 -18.12 -1.80 23.00
CA SER A 179 -18.44 -3.21 22.87
C SER A 179 -18.98 -3.74 24.21
N GLY A 180 -20.24 -3.40 24.50
CA GLY A 180 -21.03 -4.10 25.53
C GLY A 180 -21.66 -3.20 26.59
N TYR A 181 -22.98 -3.03 26.48
CA TYR A 181 -23.87 -3.38 27.59
C TYR A 181 -24.74 -4.53 27.08
N VAL A 182 -24.40 -5.76 27.45
CA VAL A 182 -25.37 -6.85 27.48
C VAL A 182 -25.89 -6.82 28.92
N GLY A 183 -27.05 -6.21 29.11
CA GLY A 183 -27.81 -6.32 30.37
C GLY A 183 -28.58 -7.62 30.42
#